data_AF-A0A1X1QUG3-F1
#
_entry.id   AF-A0A1X1QUG3-F1
#
_cell.length_a   1.000
_cell.length_b   1.000
_cell.length_c   1.000
_cell.angle_alpha   90.00
_cell.angle_beta   90.00
_cell.angle_gamma   90.00
#
_symmetry.space_group_name_H-M   'P 1'
#
loop_
_entity.id
_entity.type
_entity.pdbx_description
1 polymer ?
#
loop_
_entity_poly.entity_id
_entity_poly.type
_entity_poly.pdbx_seq_one_letter_code
_entity_poly.pdbx_strand_id
1 'polypeptide(L)'
;MSQVIRISDNLYKRLEAHASGFDTPSNVVEAILNAYESVTINTNTNITSHGQEIQPANKLDIMYLGHSEEEFKQGLIAAKKAYIKLYYTNGSSAIKEWNAPRFNAESAVNGNLRSGYLRGWKEKGIFKAELSINRNEIE
;
A
#
# COMPACT_ATOMS: atom_id res chain seq x y z
N MET A 1 26.03 8.13 -12.60
CA MET A 1 26.90 7.15 -13.28
C MET A 1 26.09 5.87 -13.46
N SER A 2 25.92 5.40 -14.69
CA SER A 2 25.30 4.10 -14.96
C SER A 2 26.29 2.98 -14.61
N GLN A 3 25.84 1.96 -13.90
CA GLN A 3 26.65 0.78 -13.59
C GLN A 3 26.56 -0.20 -14.75
N VAL A 4 27.70 -0.72 -15.20
CA VAL A 4 27.76 -1.70 -16.30
C VAL A 4 27.82 -3.09 -15.71
N ILE A 5 26.75 -3.86 -15.87
CA ILE A 5 26.71 -5.27 -15.50
C ILE A 5 27.05 -6.10 -16.73
N ARG A 6 28.09 -6.94 -16.62
CA ARG A 6 28.49 -7.84 -17.70
C ARG A 6 27.94 -9.22 -17.43
N ILE A 7 27.14 -9.73 -18.35
CA ILE A 7 26.59 -11.08 -18.33
C ILE A 7 26.89 -11.76 -19.67
N SER A 8 26.85 -13.09 -19.69
CA SER A 8 27.03 -13.85 -20.93
C SER A 8 25.79 -13.74 -21.82
N ASP A 9 25.99 -13.76 -23.14
CA ASP A 9 24.88 -13.69 -24.11
C ASP A 9 23.86 -14.80 -23.92
N ASN A 10 24.31 -16.00 -23.53
CA ASN A 10 23.43 -17.12 -23.23
C ASN A 10 22.52 -16.80 -22.03
N LEU A 11 23.09 -16.19 -20.97
CA LEU A 11 22.30 -15.78 -19.82
C LEU A 11 21.29 -14.68 -20.21
N TYR A 12 21.71 -13.68 -20.98
CA TYR A 12 20.79 -12.62 -21.42
C TYR A 12 19.61 -13.15 -22.25
N LYS A 13 19.86 -14.05 -23.21
CA LYS A 13 18.79 -14.66 -24.02
C LYS A 13 17.83 -15.50 -23.19
N ARG A 14 18.33 -16.19 -22.16
CA ARG A 14 17.48 -16.92 -21.22
C ARG A 14 16.61 -15.96 -20.42
N LEU A 15 17.15 -14.83 -19.98
CA LEU A 15 16.39 -13.80 -19.29
C LEU A 15 15.30 -13.21 -20.21
N GLU A 16 15.64 -12.84 -21.45
CA GLU A 16 14.70 -12.31 -22.46
C GLU A 16 13.52 -13.27 -22.74
N ALA A 17 13.77 -14.57 -22.83
CA ALA A 17 12.72 -15.57 -23.06
C ALA A 17 11.66 -15.61 -21.94
N HIS A 18 12.02 -15.22 -20.72
CA HIS A 18 11.10 -15.12 -19.58
C HIS A 18 10.38 -13.77 -19.51
N ALA A 19 10.87 -12.75 -20.21
CA ALA A 19 10.34 -11.39 -20.23
C ALA A 19 9.75 -11.05 -21.62
N SER A 20 8.70 -11.77 -22.02
CA SER A 20 8.07 -11.56 -23.33
C SER A 20 7.44 -10.17 -23.43
N GLY A 21 7.87 -9.37 -24.43
CA GLY A 21 7.23 -8.10 -24.79
C GLY A 21 7.91 -6.82 -24.29
N PHE A 22 9.19 -6.84 -23.92
CA PHE A 22 9.90 -5.64 -23.45
C PHE A 22 11.01 -5.15 -24.39
N ASP A 23 11.13 -3.83 -24.48
CA ASP A 23 12.05 -3.14 -25.40
C ASP A 23 13.46 -2.88 -24.84
N THR A 24 13.71 -3.14 -23.55
CA THR A 24 15.01 -2.81 -22.90
C THR A 24 15.52 -3.85 -21.90
N PRO A 25 16.86 -4.00 -21.74
CA PRO A 25 17.47 -4.90 -20.75
C PRO A 25 17.05 -4.66 -19.30
N SER A 26 16.80 -3.41 -18.92
CA SER A 26 16.37 -3.06 -17.56
C SER A 26 15.02 -3.67 -17.22
N ASN A 27 14.08 -3.62 -18.16
CA ASN A 27 12.73 -4.17 -17.97
C ASN A 27 12.76 -5.70 -17.87
N VAL A 28 13.69 -6.35 -18.58
CA VAL A 28 13.92 -7.80 -18.48
C VAL A 28 14.41 -8.17 -17.08
N VAL A 29 15.39 -7.43 -16.55
CA VAL A 29 15.92 -7.65 -15.20
C VAL A 29 14.83 -7.44 -14.14
N GLU A 30 14.03 -6.38 -14.29
CA GLU A 30 12.92 -6.07 -13.38
C GLU A 30 11.82 -7.14 -13.39
N ALA A 31 11.40 -7.61 -14.56
CA ALA A 31 10.40 -8.68 -14.69
C ALA A 31 10.84 -10.00 -14.04
N ILE A 32 12.13 -10.32 -14.13
CA ILE A 32 12.70 -11.55 -13.57
C ILE A 32 12.90 -11.43 -12.07
N LEU A 33 13.26 -10.23 -11.59
CA LEU A 33 13.25 -9.94 -10.16
C LEU A 33 11.86 -10.18 -9.60
N ASN A 34 10.83 -9.60 -10.23
CA ASN A 34 9.43 -9.77 -9.85
C ASN A 34 9.02 -11.25 -9.86
N ALA A 35 9.39 -12.01 -10.89
CA ALA A 35 9.08 -13.44 -10.99
C ALA A 35 9.80 -14.30 -9.91
N TYR A 36 11.07 -14.01 -9.62
CA TYR A 36 11.87 -14.76 -8.65
C TYR A 36 11.51 -14.42 -7.20
N GLU A 37 11.24 -13.15 -6.90
CA GLU A 37 10.77 -12.68 -5.59
C GLU A 37 9.36 -13.21 -5.25
N SER A 38 8.77 -14.05 -6.11
CA SER A 38 7.37 -14.46 -6.01
C SER A 38 6.47 -13.24 -5.83
N VAL A 39 6.79 -12.14 -6.52
CA VAL A 39 5.79 -11.16 -6.94
C VAL A 39 4.95 -11.85 -8.02
N THR A 40 4.23 -12.89 -7.60
CA THR A 40 2.84 -13.04 -7.99
C THR A 40 2.30 -11.63 -7.92
N ILE A 41 1.72 -11.12 -9.00
CA ILE A 41 0.83 -9.97 -8.88
C ILE A 41 -0.36 -10.46 -8.04
N ASN A 42 -0.13 -10.47 -6.73
CA ASN A 42 -1.03 -10.57 -5.63
C ASN A 42 -0.60 -9.39 -4.77
N THR A 43 -1.55 -8.51 -4.54
CA THR A 43 -1.43 -7.12 -4.12
C THR A 43 -0.80 -6.86 -2.75
N ASN A 44 -0.05 -7.80 -2.15
CA ASN A 44 0.52 -7.66 -0.82
C ASN A 44 1.82 -8.46 -0.67
N THR A 45 2.99 -7.80 -0.74
CA THR A 45 4.05 -7.90 0.28
C THR A 45 5.23 -6.99 -0.05
N ASN A 46 5.46 -6.01 0.83
CA ASN A 46 6.75 -5.51 1.31
C ASN A 46 7.97 -5.69 0.40
N ILE A 47 8.02 -4.90 -0.67
CA ILE A 47 9.29 -4.58 -1.30
C ILE A 47 9.96 -3.54 -0.41
N THR A 48 11.11 -3.89 0.15
CA THR A 48 12.11 -2.91 0.62
C THR A 48 12.71 -2.25 -0.62
N SER A 49 11.87 -1.48 -1.33
CA SER A 49 12.24 -0.76 -2.53
C SER A 49 13.29 0.26 -2.13
N HIS A 50 14.38 0.31 -2.85
CA HIS A 50 15.26 1.48 -2.81
C HIS A 50 14.40 2.70 -3.09
N GLY A 51 14.20 3.51 -2.05
CA GLY A 51 13.03 4.35 -1.85
C GLY A 51 12.76 5.29 -3.01
N GLN A 52 11.65 5.06 -3.72
CA GLN A 52 10.98 6.14 -4.43
C GLN A 52 10.61 7.18 -3.36
N GLU A 53 11.01 8.44 -3.57
CA GLU A 53 10.61 9.53 -2.67
C GLU A 53 9.08 9.59 -2.60
N ILE A 54 8.55 9.81 -1.39
CA ILE A 54 7.12 10.00 -1.19
C ILE A 54 6.73 11.32 -1.88
N GLN A 55 5.99 11.22 -2.97
CA GLN A 55 5.43 12.37 -3.68
C GLN A 55 4.06 12.74 -3.12
N PRO A 56 3.64 14.02 -3.19
CA PRO A 56 2.31 14.42 -2.74
C PRO A 56 1.19 13.68 -3.49
N ALA A 57 0.14 13.27 -2.75
CA ALA A 57 -1.02 12.59 -3.33
C ALA A 57 -2.05 13.59 -3.89
N ASN A 58 -2.66 13.27 -5.04
CA ASN A 58 -3.66 14.13 -5.68
C ASN A 58 -5.11 13.81 -5.29
N LYS A 59 -5.34 12.60 -4.77
CA LYS A 59 -6.65 12.12 -4.29
C LYS A 59 -6.45 11.23 -3.08
N LEU A 60 -7.51 11.10 -2.28
CA LEU A 60 -7.56 10.21 -1.11
C LEU A 60 -8.82 9.35 -1.19
N ASP A 61 -8.63 8.05 -1.35
CA ASP A 61 -9.70 7.06 -1.34
C ASP A 61 -9.80 6.44 0.07
N ILE A 62 -10.98 6.49 0.69
CA ILE A 62 -11.25 5.88 2.02
C ILE A 62 -12.21 4.72 1.81
N MET A 63 -11.83 3.53 2.28
CA MET A 63 -12.61 2.30 2.11
C MET A 63 -12.82 1.60 3.44
N TYR A 64 -14.05 1.16 3.70
CA TYR A 64 -14.41 0.34 4.85
C TYR A 64 -14.54 -1.11 4.36
N LEU A 65 -13.60 -1.98 4.75
CA LEU A 65 -13.54 -3.34 4.23
C LEU A 65 -14.76 -4.14 4.70
N GLY A 66 -15.55 -4.64 3.76
CA GLY A 66 -16.72 -5.48 4.04
C GLY A 66 -17.89 -4.76 4.74
N HIS A 67 -17.83 -3.44 4.89
CA HIS A 67 -18.80 -2.67 5.68
C HIS A 67 -19.16 -1.34 5.00
N SER A 68 -20.35 -0.83 5.29
CA SER A 68 -20.68 0.59 5.13
C SER A 68 -19.99 1.45 6.19
N GLU A 69 -19.98 2.78 6.00
CA GLU A 69 -19.44 3.71 7.02
C GLU A 69 -20.21 3.59 8.35
N GLU A 70 -21.53 3.43 8.27
CA GLU A 70 -22.41 3.27 9.43
C GLU A 70 -22.12 1.97 10.19
N GLU A 71 -21.95 0.84 9.49
CA GLU A 71 -21.60 -0.44 10.11
C GLU A 71 -20.21 -0.38 10.77
N PHE A 72 -19.23 0.21 10.06
CA PHE A 72 -17.91 0.43 10.64
C PHE A 72 -17.99 1.31 11.90
N LYS A 73 -18.81 2.38 11.86
CA LYS A 73 -19.02 3.25 13.01
C LYS A 73 -19.57 2.49 14.22
N GLN A 74 -20.58 1.64 14.02
CA GLN A 74 -21.13 0.81 15.09
C GLN A 74 -20.07 -0.16 15.65
N GLY A 75 -19.31 -0.80 14.76
CA GLY A 75 -18.19 -1.67 15.14
C GLY A 75 -17.15 -0.94 15.99
N LEU A 76 -16.76 0.27 15.59
CA LEU A 76 -15.78 1.09 16.31
C LEU A 76 -16.31 1.54 17.69
N ILE A 77 -17.60 1.87 17.80
CA ILE A 77 -18.22 2.22 19.09
C ILE A 77 -18.19 1.02 20.05
N ALA A 78 -18.44 -0.20 19.54
CA ALA A 78 -18.45 -1.42 20.35
C ALA A 78 -17.04 -1.88 20.75
N ALA A 79 -16.12 -1.97 19.79
CA ALA A 79 -14.76 -2.47 19.99
C ALA A 79 -13.83 -1.43 20.64
N LYS A 80 -14.15 -0.13 20.51
CA LYS A 80 -13.28 1.01 20.88
C LYS A 80 -11.90 0.98 20.21
N LYS A 81 -11.75 0.17 19.17
CA LYS A 81 -10.49 -0.08 18.47
C LYS A 81 -10.78 -0.45 17.02
N ALA A 82 -9.90 -0.04 16.11
CA ALA A 82 -9.91 -0.42 14.70
C ALA A 82 -8.48 -0.41 14.14
N TYR A 83 -8.33 -0.80 12.87
CA TYR A 83 -7.07 -0.83 12.14
C TYR A 83 -7.22 -0.05 10.84
N ILE A 84 -6.14 0.64 10.45
CA ILE A 84 -6.09 1.50 9.27
C ILE A 84 -4.85 1.13 8.46
N LYS A 85 -5.02 0.67 7.22
CA LYS A 85 -3.92 0.43 6.27
C LYS A 85 -3.83 1.61 5.33
N LEU A 86 -2.69 2.29 5.39
CA LEU A 86 -2.37 3.46 4.60
C LEU A 86 -1.50 3.04 3.41
N TYR A 87 -1.85 3.51 2.23
CA TYR A 87 -1.09 3.30 1.00
C TYR A 87 -0.45 4.61 0.57
N TYR A 88 0.84 4.54 0.25
CA TYR A 88 1.67 5.68 -0.08
C TYR A 88 2.02 5.71 -1.56
N THR A 89 2.23 6.90 -2.11
CA THR A 89 2.59 7.14 -3.52
C THR A 89 3.89 6.46 -3.95
N ASN A 90 4.78 6.15 -3.00
CA ASN A 90 6.01 5.41 -3.27
C ASN A 90 5.82 3.88 -3.34
N GLY A 91 4.58 3.39 -3.30
CA GLY A 91 4.24 1.97 -3.31
C GLY A 91 4.31 1.28 -1.95
N SER A 92 4.78 1.96 -0.90
CA SER A 92 4.78 1.39 0.46
C SER A 92 3.39 1.41 1.09
N SER A 93 3.20 0.60 2.14
CA SER A 93 2.00 0.64 2.97
C SER A 93 2.35 0.52 4.45
N ALA A 94 1.48 1.03 5.31
CA ALA A 94 1.63 0.91 6.76
C ALA A 94 0.29 0.66 7.43
N ILE A 95 0.26 -0.30 8.36
CA ILE A 95 -0.91 -0.57 9.20
C ILE A 95 -0.74 0.19 10.51
N LYS A 96 -1.78 0.93 10.90
CA LYS A 96 -1.86 1.64 12.17
C LYS A 96 -3.05 1.16 12.98
N GLU A 97 -2.84 1.09 14.28
CA GLU A 97 -3.90 0.84 15.24
C GLU A 97 -4.61 2.14 15.61
N TRP A 98 -5.94 2.14 15.53
CA TRP A 98 -6.79 3.19 16.02
C TRP A 98 -7.41 2.82 17.36
N ASN A 99 -6.86 3.39 18.44
CA ASN A 99 -7.44 3.32 19.76
C ASN A 99 -8.42 4.49 19.97
N ALA A 100 -9.69 4.19 20.21
CA ALA A 100 -10.79 5.16 20.19
C ALA A 100 -11.72 5.04 21.42
N PRO A 101 -11.20 5.10 22.66
CA PRO A 101 -11.97 4.78 23.88
C PRO A 101 -13.14 5.74 24.12
N ARG A 102 -13.04 6.98 23.61
CA ARG A 102 -14.06 8.03 23.73
C ARG A 102 -14.98 8.13 22.52
N PHE A 103 -14.79 7.30 21.49
CA PHE A 103 -15.61 7.35 20.29
C PHE A 103 -17.04 6.88 20.59
N ASN A 104 -18.02 7.64 20.15
CA ASN A 104 -19.43 7.46 20.51
C ASN A 104 -20.36 7.74 19.30
N ALA A 105 -21.68 7.65 19.51
CA ALA A 105 -22.67 7.83 18.44
C ALA A 105 -22.63 9.22 17.79
N GLU A 106 -22.21 10.25 18.51
CA GLU A 106 -22.07 11.62 18.00
C GLU A 106 -20.75 11.83 17.26
N SER A 107 -19.79 10.93 17.42
CA SER A 107 -18.48 11.01 16.77
C SER A 107 -18.60 10.78 15.26
N ALA A 108 -17.94 11.62 14.47
CA ALA A 108 -17.84 11.46 13.02
C ALA A 108 -16.57 10.67 12.66
N VAL A 109 -16.71 9.56 11.92
CA VAL A 109 -15.58 8.72 11.48
C VAL A 109 -14.61 9.53 10.63
N ASN A 110 -15.12 10.12 9.54
CA ASN A 110 -14.35 10.95 8.63
C ASN A 110 -13.64 12.13 9.32
N GLY A 111 -14.31 12.80 10.27
CA GLY A 111 -13.74 13.90 11.04
C GLY A 111 -12.54 13.48 11.88
N ASN A 112 -12.65 12.34 12.59
CA ASN A 112 -11.56 11.79 13.39
C ASN A 112 -10.39 11.31 12.50
N LEU A 113 -10.68 10.69 11.35
CA LEU A 113 -9.63 10.25 10.42
C LEU A 113 -8.84 11.45 9.88
N ARG A 114 -9.52 12.49 9.41
CA ARG A 114 -8.88 13.66 8.77
C ARG A 114 -8.17 14.58 9.76
N SER A 115 -8.60 14.63 11.01
CA SER A 115 -7.88 15.34 12.08
C SER A 115 -6.75 14.51 12.70
N GLY A 116 -6.77 13.18 12.56
CA GLY A 116 -5.77 12.25 13.07
C GLY A 116 -4.92 11.60 11.98
N TYR A 117 -5.20 10.32 11.68
CA TYR A 117 -4.38 9.45 10.83
C TYR A 117 -4.16 9.97 9.41
N LEU A 118 -5.16 10.65 8.84
CA LEU A 118 -5.15 11.23 7.50
C LEU A 118 -4.85 12.73 7.52
N ARG A 119 -4.39 13.29 8.65
CA ARG A 119 -3.99 14.70 8.71
C ARG A 119 -2.77 14.96 7.84
N GLY A 120 -2.88 15.91 6.91
CA GLY A 120 -1.84 16.21 5.93
C GLY A 120 -1.56 15.03 4.98
N TRP A 121 -2.60 14.25 4.66
CA TRP A 121 -2.47 13.07 3.80
C TRP A 121 -1.81 13.39 2.46
N LYS A 122 -2.09 14.57 1.90
CA LYS A 122 -1.56 15.02 0.62
C LYS A 122 -0.05 15.12 0.66
N GLU A 123 0.50 15.86 1.61
CA GLU A 123 1.95 16.08 1.75
C GLU A 123 2.67 14.80 2.19
N LYS A 124 1.97 13.92 2.91
CA LYS A 124 2.46 12.59 3.31
C LYS A 124 2.35 11.55 2.19
N GLY A 125 1.86 11.92 1.01
CA GLY A 125 1.68 11.01 -0.12
C GLY A 125 0.72 9.85 0.15
N ILE A 126 -0.23 9.99 1.08
CA ILE A 126 -1.23 8.96 1.37
C ILE A 126 -2.35 9.11 0.33
N PHE A 127 -2.51 8.15 -0.56
CA PHE A 127 -3.56 8.22 -1.60
C PHE A 127 -4.76 7.30 -1.32
N LYS A 128 -4.60 6.32 -0.42
CA LYS A 128 -5.67 5.39 -0.05
C LYS A 128 -5.56 4.97 1.41
N ALA A 129 -6.69 4.80 2.07
CA ALA A 129 -6.82 4.27 3.41
C ALA A 129 -7.92 3.20 3.46
N GLU A 130 -7.56 2.00 3.89
CA GLU A 130 -8.51 0.92 4.18
C GLU A 130 -8.72 0.84 5.69
N LEU A 131 -9.94 0.53 6.10
CA LEU A 131 -10.33 0.42 7.51
C LEU A 131 -11.03 -0.91 7.77
N SER A 132 -10.68 -1.53 8.90
CA SER A 132 -11.40 -2.68 9.45
C SER A 132 -11.40 -2.65 10.99
N ILE A 133 -12.41 -3.29 11.59
CA ILE A 133 -12.45 -3.57 13.03
C ILE A 133 -11.50 -4.72 13.40
N ASN A 134 -11.30 -5.67 12.49
CA ASN A 134 -10.48 -6.85 12.70
C ASN A 134 -9.11 -6.70 12.03
N ARG A 135 -8.05 -7.05 12.76
CA ARG A 135 -6.69 -6.94 12.23
C ARG A 135 -6.48 -7.82 10.98
N ASN A 136 -7.01 -9.04 11.03
CA ASN A 136 -6.78 -10.06 10.01
C ASN A 136 -7.38 -9.71 8.64
N GLU A 137 -8.33 -8.77 8.58
CA GLU A 137 -8.95 -8.32 7.33
C GLU A 137 -8.10 -7.29 6.58
N ILE A 138 -7.09 -6.72 7.26
CA ILE A 138 -6.28 -5.63 6.74
C ILE A 138 -4.84 -6.04 6.40
N GLU A 139 -4.43 -7.26 6.79
CA GLU A 139 -3.06 -7.77 6.56
C GLU A 139 -2.78 -8.02 5.07
#